data_AF-A0A2S7UY38-F1
#
_entry.id   AF-A0A2S7UY38-F1
#
_cell.length_a   1.000
_cell.length_b   1.000
_cell.length_c   1.000
_cell.angle_alpha   90.00
_cell.angle_beta   90.00
_cell.angle_gamma   90.00
#
_symmetry.space_group_name_H-M   'P 1'
#
loop_
_entity.id
_entity.type
_entity.pdbx_description
1 polymer ?
#
loop_
_entity_poly.entity_id
_entity_poly.type
_entity_poly.pdbx_seq_one_letter_code
_entity_poly.pdbx_strand_id
1 'polypeptide(L)'
;MRLWTFKRPFQYDGNDYEVKYFFSFTTYTSQLFCNGTLVDESTHLFDGDFKVVEHKFQPNSQTTEPDNQTKEISVSVGYFSWFTVGIQVRESNQSSNTSELIYESHPGKDIHFATTKLEKFNTKLNLPELDNKRKLQSENWKKNKPSIIADIVIGLAFFAVAKITGDLTTAAFTGVSLGLALVVVQRFVKVDLLGGFAVFGTIMLLISALFSIAFQSEYLVQLKGTFMGLISASALIIDGVFNKGGYFGARFERYLNSPIQHKYFVLGLAFISLCKAGLNYSVASQLTEDQWLTYDTFIETPLYLLMFFILIWRAGKN
;
A
#
# COMPACT_ATOMS: atom_id res chain seq x y z
N MET A 1 6.09 -4.62 15.21
CA MET A 1 5.53 -3.31 15.64
C MET A 1 4.01 -3.37 15.52
N ARG A 2 3.27 -3.02 16.58
CA ARG A 2 1.81 -3.03 16.62
C ARG A 2 1.29 -1.70 16.10
N LEU A 3 0.45 -1.69 15.07
CA LEU A 3 -0.05 -0.46 14.44
C LEU A 3 -1.30 0.06 15.13
N TRP A 4 -2.25 -0.83 15.42
CA TRP A 4 -3.52 -0.47 16.04
C TRP A 4 -4.09 -1.64 16.84
N THR A 5 -4.96 -1.35 17.80
CA THR A 5 -5.67 -2.35 18.61
C THR A 5 -7.15 -1.99 18.71
N PHE A 6 -8.02 -2.91 18.34
CA PHE A 6 -9.44 -2.86 18.63
C PHE A 6 -9.73 -3.63 19.91
N LYS A 7 -10.58 -3.05 20.76
CA LYS A 7 -11.06 -3.68 22.00
C LYS A 7 -12.57 -3.87 21.90
N ARG A 8 -13.05 -5.07 22.25
CA ARG A 8 -14.46 -5.44 22.22
C ARG A 8 -14.82 -6.16 23.52
N PRO A 9 -15.32 -5.43 24.53
CA PRO A 9 -15.80 -6.04 25.76
C PRO A 9 -17.18 -6.68 25.55
N PHE A 10 -17.45 -7.76 26.27
CA PHE A 10 -18.78 -8.37 26.38
C PHE A 10 -18.92 -9.08 27.74
N GLN A 11 -20.15 -9.33 28.17
CA GLN A 11 -20.42 -10.06 29.41
C GLN A 11 -21.09 -11.39 29.10
N TYR A 12 -20.67 -12.44 29.80
CA TYR A 12 -21.28 -13.76 29.70
C TYR A 12 -21.16 -14.49 31.05
N ASP A 13 -22.28 -15.04 31.52
CA ASP A 13 -22.35 -15.83 32.77
C ASP A 13 -21.70 -15.12 33.98
N GLY A 14 -21.99 -13.83 34.13
CA GLY A 14 -21.46 -12.99 35.22
C GLY A 14 -19.96 -12.67 35.14
N ASN A 15 -19.26 -13.08 34.07
CA ASN A 15 -17.86 -12.78 33.84
C ASN A 15 -17.68 -11.71 32.75
N ASP A 16 -16.66 -10.88 32.92
CA ASP A 16 -16.29 -9.84 31.97
C ASP A 16 -15.27 -10.39 30.96
N TYR A 17 -15.65 -10.45 29.70
CA TYR A 17 -14.76 -10.85 28.60
C TYR A 17 -14.33 -9.66 27.77
N GLU A 18 -13.11 -9.71 27.24
CA GLU A 18 -12.59 -8.70 26.32
C GLU A 18 -11.81 -9.36 25.18
N VAL A 19 -12.21 -9.06 23.95
CA VAL A 19 -11.40 -9.39 22.76
C VAL A 19 -10.51 -8.21 22.40
N LYS A 20 -9.20 -8.46 22.30
CA LYS A 20 -8.21 -7.53 21.75
C LYS A 20 -7.75 -8.03 20.40
N TYR A 21 -8.07 -7.28 19.36
CA TYR A 21 -7.64 -7.57 18.00
C TYR A 21 -6.65 -6.51 17.54
N PHE A 22 -5.42 -6.88 17.25
CA PHE A 22 -4.40 -5.95 16.77
C PHE A 22 -3.74 -6.44 15.49
N PHE A 23 -3.29 -5.50 14.68
CA PHE A 23 -2.57 -5.80 13.44
C PHE A 23 -1.21 -5.10 13.38
N SER A 24 -0.31 -5.71 12.63
CA SER A 24 1.00 -5.23 12.25
C SER A 24 1.08 -5.11 10.73
N PHE A 25 2.25 -4.82 10.17
CA PHE A 25 2.44 -4.80 8.72
C PHE A 25 2.30 -6.18 8.07
N THR A 26 2.50 -7.27 8.83
CA THR A 26 2.59 -8.63 8.28
C THR A 26 1.66 -9.63 8.95
N THR A 27 1.11 -9.30 10.11
CA THR A 27 0.26 -10.21 10.89
C THR A 27 -0.92 -9.49 11.53
N TYR A 28 -1.95 -10.25 11.85
CA TYR A 28 -3.00 -9.85 12.78
C TYR A 28 -3.12 -10.88 13.90
N THR A 29 -3.49 -10.43 15.08
CA THR A 29 -3.56 -11.26 16.28
C THR A 29 -4.81 -10.91 17.06
N SER A 30 -5.55 -11.94 17.44
CA SER A 30 -6.73 -11.84 18.30
C SER A 30 -6.42 -12.51 19.63
N GLN A 31 -6.72 -11.83 20.73
CA GLN A 31 -6.56 -12.31 22.09
C GLN A 31 -7.91 -12.22 22.80
N LEU A 32 -8.31 -13.29 23.47
CA LEU A 32 -9.51 -13.33 24.30
C LEU A 32 -9.11 -13.30 25.77
N PHE A 33 -9.68 -12.37 26.53
CA PHE A 33 -9.49 -12.26 27.98
C PHE A 33 -10.80 -12.55 28.71
N CYS A 34 -10.72 -13.17 29.89
CA CYS A 34 -11.81 -13.34 30.85
C CYS A 34 -11.33 -12.81 32.21
N ASN A 35 -12.06 -11.85 32.78
CA ASN A 35 -11.72 -11.16 34.03
C ASN A 35 -10.24 -10.68 34.06
N GLY A 36 -9.75 -10.21 32.92
CA GLY A 36 -8.36 -9.75 32.74
C GLY A 36 -7.31 -10.84 32.52
N THR A 37 -7.67 -12.13 32.59
CA THR A 37 -6.77 -13.26 32.32
C THR A 37 -6.88 -13.70 30.86
N LEU A 38 -5.74 -13.95 30.20
CA LEU A 38 -5.72 -14.43 28.81
C LEU A 38 -6.27 -15.87 28.76
N VAL A 39 -7.31 -16.09 27.97
CA VAL A 39 -7.95 -17.39 27.74
C VAL A 39 -7.40 -18.03 26.47
N ASP A 40 -7.29 -17.25 25.40
CA ASP A 40 -6.83 -17.75 24.10
C ASP A 40 -6.15 -16.65 23.28
N GLU A 41 -5.22 -17.05 22.41
CA GLU A 41 -4.49 -16.17 21.49
C GLU A 41 -4.31 -16.86 20.14
N SER A 42 -4.62 -16.14 19.07
CA SER A 42 -4.43 -16.63 17.70
C SER A 42 -3.81 -15.55 16.83
N THR A 43 -2.69 -15.90 16.17
CA THR A 43 -1.95 -15.04 15.25
C THR A 43 -1.99 -15.61 13.83
N HIS A 44 -2.30 -14.76 12.87
CA HIS A 44 -2.31 -15.10 11.45
C HIS A 44 -1.47 -14.12 10.64
N LEU A 45 -0.92 -14.61 9.53
CA LEU A 45 -0.18 -13.81 8.55
C LEU A 45 -1.17 -13.13 7.58
N PHE A 46 -0.81 -11.93 7.13
CA PHE A 46 -1.48 -11.31 5.98
C PHE A 46 -1.05 -12.03 4.69
N ASP A 47 -1.88 -12.98 4.25
CA ASP A 47 -1.69 -13.79 3.03
C ASP A 47 -2.60 -13.36 1.86
N GLY A 48 -3.16 -12.14 1.97
CA GLY A 48 -4.12 -11.58 1.01
C GLY A 48 -5.58 -11.86 1.36
N ASP A 49 -5.84 -12.41 2.54
CA ASP A 49 -7.18 -12.59 3.11
C ASP A 49 -7.27 -12.05 4.55
N PHE A 50 -8.47 -11.66 4.97
CA PHE A 50 -8.81 -11.38 6.37
C PHE A 50 -9.73 -12.50 6.86
N LYS A 51 -9.16 -13.53 7.49
CA LYS A 51 -9.94 -14.64 8.02
C LYS A 51 -10.60 -14.23 9.34
N VAL A 52 -11.84 -14.69 9.54
CA VAL A 52 -12.50 -14.59 10.84
C VAL A 52 -11.76 -15.51 11.81
N VAL A 53 -11.34 -14.96 12.94
CA VAL A 53 -10.64 -15.70 14.00
C VAL A 53 -11.68 -16.21 14.97
N GLU A 54 -11.69 -17.52 15.23
CA GLU A 54 -12.63 -18.15 16.17
C GLU A 54 -11.88 -18.61 17.41
N HIS A 55 -12.31 -18.13 18.58
CA HIS A 55 -11.84 -18.58 19.88
C HIS A 55 -12.88 -19.51 20.49
N LYS A 56 -12.51 -20.76 20.79
CA LYS A 56 -13.41 -21.73 21.44
C LYS A 56 -12.94 -22.02 22.86
N PHE A 57 -13.85 -21.95 23.81
CA PHE A 57 -13.54 -22.25 25.21
C PHE A 57 -14.78 -22.80 25.95
N GLN A 58 -14.52 -23.46 27.07
CA GLN A 58 -15.54 -23.96 27.99
C GLN A 58 -15.50 -23.13 29.27
N PRO A 59 -16.63 -22.54 29.72
CA PRO A 59 -16.68 -21.81 30.99
C PRO A 59 -16.40 -22.75 32.17
N ASN A 60 -15.57 -22.31 33.10
CA ASN A 60 -15.27 -23.07 34.33
C ASN A 60 -16.38 -23.00 35.39
N SER A 61 -17.53 -22.37 35.10
CA SER A 61 -18.69 -22.28 35.99
C SER A 61 -19.45 -23.62 36.08
N GLN A 62 -18.80 -24.66 36.60
CA GLN A 62 -19.49 -25.88 37.01
C GLN A 62 -20.10 -25.65 38.39
N THR A 63 -21.31 -25.10 38.44
CA THR A 63 -22.18 -25.33 39.60
C THR A 63 -22.62 -26.79 39.55
N THR A 64 -22.35 -27.50 40.64
CA THR A 64 -22.76 -28.87 40.93
C THR A 64 -24.28 -29.05 40.77
N GLU A 65 -24.72 -29.44 39.58
CA GLU A 65 -25.99 -30.14 39.35
C GLU A 65 -25.72 -31.40 38.51
N PRO A 66 -26.42 -32.53 38.76
CA PRO A 66 -25.99 -33.85 38.31
C PRO A 66 -26.25 -34.14 36.81
N ASP A 67 -26.64 -33.14 36.02
CA ASP A 67 -27.14 -33.33 34.65
C ASP A 67 -26.47 -32.39 33.62
N ASN A 68 -25.28 -31.86 33.92
CA ASN A 68 -24.71 -30.73 33.20
C ASN A 68 -24.08 -31.12 31.84
N GLN A 69 -24.84 -30.87 30.77
CA GLN A 69 -24.38 -30.83 29.38
C GLN A 69 -23.24 -29.81 29.23
N THR A 70 -22.12 -30.23 28.61
CA THR A 70 -20.97 -29.34 28.38
C THR A 70 -21.31 -28.30 27.32
N LYS A 71 -21.45 -27.03 27.73
CA LYS A 71 -21.70 -25.90 26.82
C LYS A 71 -20.39 -25.31 26.34
N GLU A 72 -20.17 -25.34 25.03
CA GLU A 72 -18.99 -24.75 24.39
C GLU A 72 -19.35 -23.37 23.84
N ILE A 73 -18.47 -22.40 24.05
CA ILE A 73 -18.65 -21.03 23.55
C ILE A 73 -17.65 -20.78 22.45
N SER A 74 -18.13 -20.21 21.33
CA SER A 74 -17.28 -19.68 20.29
C SER A 74 -17.41 -18.17 20.16
N VAL A 75 -16.27 -17.49 20.15
CA VAL A 75 -16.15 -16.05 19.93
C VAL A 75 -15.46 -15.84 18.59
N SER A 76 -16.24 -15.41 17.61
CA SER A 76 -15.77 -15.11 16.26
C SER A 76 -15.46 -13.63 16.11
N VAL A 77 -14.29 -13.31 15.56
CA VAL A 77 -13.76 -11.95 15.42
C VAL A 77 -13.44 -11.68 13.95
N GLY A 78 -14.06 -10.66 13.37
CA GLY A 78 -13.93 -10.37 11.95
C GLY A 78 -14.19 -8.92 11.57
N TYR A 79 -13.80 -8.55 10.36
CA TYR A 79 -14.01 -7.21 9.82
C TYR A 79 -15.40 -7.10 9.19
N PHE A 80 -16.30 -6.35 9.85
CA PHE A 80 -17.61 -5.99 9.27
C PHE A 80 -17.53 -4.76 8.33
N SER A 81 -16.38 -4.08 8.32
CA SER A 81 -16.05 -2.95 7.44
C SER A 81 -14.54 -2.91 7.17
N TRP A 82 -14.07 -2.05 6.27
CA TRP A 82 -12.63 -1.91 5.98
C TRP A 82 -11.79 -1.31 7.12
N PHE A 83 -12.44 -0.70 8.11
CA PHE A 83 -11.76 0.07 9.16
C PHE A 83 -11.96 -0.50 10.56
N THR A 84 -12.95 -1.37 10.73
CA THR A 84 -13.42 -1.76 12.07
C THR A 84 -13.75 -3.24 12.12
N VAL A 85 -13.39 -3.86 13.24
CA VAL A 85 -13.72 -5.25 13.58
C VAL A 85 -14.92 -5.34 14.52
N GLY A 86 -15.65 -6.43 14.38
CA GLY A 86 -16.75 -6.84 15.24
C GLY A 86 -16.52 -8.25 15.78
N ILE A 87 -17.23 -8.56 16.85
CA ILE A 87 -17.31 -9.89 17.44
C ILE A 87 -18.74 -10.42 17.42
N GLN A 88 -18.86 -11.73 17.26
CA GLN A 88 -20.07 -12.53 17.48
C GLN A 88 -19.74 -13.64 18.48
N VAL A 89 -20.59 -13.82 19.49
CA VAL A 89 -20.44 -14.86 20.51
C VAL A 89 -21.61 -15.83 20.37
N ARG A 90 -21.30 -17.11 20.18
CA ARG A 90 -22.29 -18.17 20.05
C ARG A 90 -22.08 -19.24 21.11
N GLU A 91 -23.19 -19.77 21.62
CA GLU A 91 -23.22 -20.94 22.49
C GLU A 91 -23.58 -22.15 21.63
N SER A 92 -22.77 -23.20 21.69
CA SER A 92 -23.07 -24.46 21.05
C SER A 92 -23.61 -25.44 22.09
N ASN A 93 -24.84 -25.93 21.87
CA ASN A 93 -25.40 -26.99 22.70
C ASN A 93 -25.23 -28.34 21.98
N GLN A 94 -24.42 -29.23 22.57
CA GLN A 94 -24.13 -30.56 22.01
C GLN A 94 -25.39 -31.42 21.83
N SER A 95 -26.45 -31.19 22.60
CA SER A 95 -27.68 -31.99 22.54
C SER A 95 -28.59 -31.65 21.35
N SER A 96 -28.52 -30.44 20.80
CA SER A 96 -29.41 -29.99 19.72
C SER A 96 -28.68 -29.66 18.42
N ASN A 97 -27.33 -29.71 18.41
CA ASN A 97 -26.49 -29.35 17.27
C ASN A 97 -26.80 -27.95 16.71
N THR A 98 -27.38 -27.08 17.55
CA THR A 98 -27.76 -25.70 17.24
C THR A 98 -26.86 -24.75 18.00
N SER A 99 -26.30 -23.77 17.30
CA SER A 99 -25.51 -22.70 17.91
C SER A 99 -26.37 -21.44 18.05
N GLU A 100 -26.63 -21.02 19.28
CA GLU A 100 -27.43 -19.83 19.60
C GLU A 100 -26.52 -18.61 19.72
N LEU A 101 -26.96 -17.48 19.16
CA LEU A 101 -26.22 -16.22 19.18
C LEU A 101 -26.51 -15.47 20.48
N ILE A 102 -25.50 -15.33 21.34
CA ILE A 102 -25.64 -14.68 22.65
C ILE A 102 -25.35 -13.19 22.57
N TYR A 103 -24.33 -12.81 21.80
CA TYR A 103 -23.87 -11.42 21.74
C TYR A 103 -23.32 -11.05 20.37
N GLU A 104 -23.67 -9.84 19.94
CA GLU A 104 -23.04 -9.17 18.80
C GLU A 104 -22.59 -7.77 19.20
N SER A 105 -21.34 -7.45 18.93
CA SER A 105 -20.86 -6.07 19.12
C SER A 105 -21.55 -5.06 18.19
N HIS A 106 -22.02 -5.50 17.02
CA HIS A 106 -22.63 -4.66 16.01
C HIS A 106 -23.84 -5.41 15.41
N PRO A 107 -25.05 -5.22 15.96
CA PRO A 107 -26.23 -5.98 15.57
C PRO A 107 -26.52 -5.90 14.06
N GLY A 108 -26.72 -7.06 13.43
CA GLY A 108 -27.07 -7.16 12.01
C GLY A 108 -25.95 -6.80 11.03
N LYS A 109 -24.70 -6.70 11.51
CA LYS A 109 -23.51 -6.52 10.67
C LYS A 109 -22.76 -7.84 10.53
N ASP A 110 -22.47 -8.23 9.29
CA ASP A 110 -21.76 -9.46 8.99
C ASP A 110 -20.24 -9.30 9.22
N ILE A 111 -19.69 -10.05 10.18
CA ILE A 111 -18.26 -10.08 10.49
C ILE A 111 -17.42 -10.74 9.37
N HIS A 112 -18.06 -11.44 8.43
CA HIS A 112 -17.45 -12.00 7.23
C HIS A 112 -17.42 -11.01 6.06
N PHE A 113 -17.77 -9.73 6.26
CA PHE A 113 -17.80 -8.74 5.17
C PHE A 113 -16.49 -8.66 4.40
N ALA A 114 -15.35 -8.52 5.09
CA ALA A 114 -14.05 -8.40 4.44
C ALA A 114 -13.67 -9.72 3.74
N THR A 115 -13.83 -10.86 4.42
CA THR A 115 -13.57 -12.20 3.88
C THR A 115 -14.38 -12.44 2.62
N THR A 116 -15.70 -12.21 2.66
CA THR A 116 -16.61 -12.41 1.52
C THR A 116 -16.27 -11.48 0.37
N LYS A 117 -15.91 -10.22 0.65
CA LYS A 117 -15.49 -9.26 -0.39
C LYS A 117 -14.20 -9.72 -1.04
N LEU A 118 -13.20 -10.11 -0.27
CA LEU A 118 -11.91 -10.60 -0.77
C LEU A 118 -12.05 -11.93 -1.50
N GLU A 119 -12.88 -12.85 -1.01
CA GLU A 119 -13.19 -14.10 -1.68
C GLU A 119 -13.88 -13.86 -3.03
N LYS A 120 -14.81 -12.90 -3.13
CA LYS A 120 -15.41 -12.48 -4.41
C LYS A 120 -14.40 -11.82 -5.35
N PHE A 121 -13.40 -11.12 -4.82
CA PHE A 121 -12.28 -10.59 -5.62
C PHE A 121 -11.35 -11.72 -6.08
N ASN A 122 -11.05 -12.68 -5.21
CA ASN A 122 -10.17 -13.80 -5.48
C ASN A 122 -10.82 -14.83 -6.40
N THR A 123 -12.12 -15.14 -6.28
CA THR A 123 -12.83 -16.05 -7.21
C THR A 123 -12.98 -15.47 -8.61
N LYS A 124 -12.98 -14.13 -8.76
CA LYS A 124 -12.87 -13.48 -10.07
C LYS A 124 -11.48 -13.59 -10.70
N LEU A 125 -10.44 -13.88 -9.90
CA LEU A 125 -9.09 -14.22 -10.37
C LEU A 125 -8.87 -15.73 -10.19
N ASN A 126 -9.15 -16.54 -11.22
CA ASN A 126 -8.94 -18.00 -11.20
C ASN A 126 -7.80 -18.45 -10.26
N LEU A 127 -8.12 -19.23 -9.22
CA LEU A 127 -7.18 -19.68 -8.16
C LEU A 127 -5.78 -20.18 -8.65
N PRO A 128 -5.66 -20.95 -9.76
CA PRO A 128 -4.33 -21.33 -10.28
C PRO A 128 -3.55 -20.16 -10.90
N GLU A 129 -4.25 -19.14 -11.41
CA GLU A 129 -3.65 -17.95 -11.99
C GLU A 129 -3.10 -17.02 -10.90
N LEU A 130 -3.76 -16.93 -9.73
CA LEU A 130 -3.30 -16.15 -8.59
C LEU A 130 -2.03 -16.73 -7.95
N ASP A 131 -1.96 -18.05 -7.80
CA ASP A 131 -0.79 -18.71 -7.23
C ASP A 131 0.43 -18.64 -8.17
N ASN A 132 0.20 -18.77 -9.48
CA ASN A 132 1.22 -18.55 -10.51
C ASN A 132 1.65 -17.08 -10.59
N LYS A 133 0.70 -16.13 -10.50
CA LYS A 133 1.01 -14.69 -10.44
C LYS A 133 1.83 -14.33 -9.20
N ARG A 134 1.50 -14.88 -8.02
CA ARG A 134 2.27 -14.70 -6.78
C ARG A 134 3.68 -15.27 -6.89
N LYS A 135 3.84 -16.47 -7.48
CA LYS A 135 5.16 -17.09 -7.71
C LYS A 135 6.00 -16.26 -8.67
N LEU A 136 5.44 -15.92 -9.84
CA LEU A 136 6.08 -15.06 -10.84
C LEU A 136 6.48 -13.71 -10.25
N GLN A 137 5.62 -13.13 -9.42
CA GLN A 137 5.89 -11.86 -8.76
C GLN A 137 6.99 -11.97 -7.69
N SER A 138 7.00 -13.05 -6.91
CA SER A 138 8.07 -13.30 -5.92
C SER A 138 9.44 -13.48 -6.60
N GLU A 139 9.46 -14.10 -7.78
CA GLU A 139 10.65 -14.27 -8.60
C GLU A 139 11.09 -12.94 -9.22
N ASN A 140 10.15 -12.17 -9.77
CA ASN A 140 10.40 -10.82 -10.27
C ASN A 140 10.92 -9.90 -9.17
N TRP A 141 10.33 -9.94 -7.97
CA TRP A 141 10.81 -9.17 -6.81
C TRP A 141 12.24 -9.57 -6.44
N LYS A 142 12.53 -10.86 -6.30
CA LYS A 142 13.89 -11.35 -6.01
C LYS A 142 14.90 -10.89 -7.05
N LYS A 143 14.52 -10.91 -8.33
CA LYS A 143 15.36 -10.47 -9.46
C LYS A 143 15.59 -8.95 -9.47
N ASN A 144 14.58 -8.16 -9.12
CA ASN A 144 14.60 -6.70 -9.23
C ASN A 144 15.04 -5.97 -7.95
N LYS A 145 15.11 -6.66 -6.80
CA LYS A 145 15.58 -6.13 -5.51
C LYS A 145 16.82 -5.22 -5.60
N PRO A 146 17.91 -5.60 -6.30
CA PRO A 146 19.11 -4.77 -6.37
C PRO A 146 18.87 -3.41 -7.01
N SER A 147 18.04 -3.34 -8.06
CA SER A 147 17.70 -2.08 -8.72
C SER A 147 16.82 -1.19 -7.85
N ILE A 148 15.84 -1.77 -7.15
CA ILE A 148 14.98 -1.03 -6.22
C ILE A 148 15.81 -0.43 -5.07
N ILE A 149 16.76 -1.21 -4.53
CA ILE A 149 17.67 -0.74 -3.48
C ILE A 149 18.54 0.41 -4.01
N ALA A 150 19.06 0.31 -5.24
CA ALA A 150 19.85 1.37 -5.85
C ALA A 150 19.06 2.69 -5.97
N ASP A 151 17.81 2.64 -6.44
CA ASP A 151 16.92 3.80 -6.52
C ASP A 151 16.70 4.44 -5.13
N ILE A 152 16.43 3.62 -4.11
CA ILE A 152 16.23 4.09 -2.72
C ILE A 152 17.48 4.76 -2.17
N VAL A 153 18.66 4.16 -2.38
CA VAL A 153 19.94 4.70 -1.91
C VAL A 153 20.23 6.05 -2.55
N ILE A 154 20.02 6.19 -3.86
CA ILE A 154 20.21 7.48 -4.56
C ILE A 154 19.22 8.53 -4.01
N GLY A 155 17.95 8.16 -3.82
CA GLY A 155 16.94 9.06 -3.25
C GLY A 155 17.27 9.50 -1.82
N LEU A 156 17.72 8.58 -0.96
CA LEU A 156 18.15 8.89 0.41
C LEU A 156 19.38 9.78 0.45
N ALA A 157 20.36 9.53 -0.43
CA ALA A 157 21.55 10.37 -0.53
C ALA A 157 21.20 11.80 -0.95
N PHE A 158 20.31 11.95 -1.95
CA PHE A 158 19.79 13.25 -2.35
C PHE A 158 19.15 13.98 -1.16
N PHE A 159 18.25 13.31 -0.43
CA PHE A 159 17.58 13.90 0.74
C PHE A 159 18.56 14.28 1.85
N ALA A 160 19.51 13.41 2.17
CA ALA A 160 20.53 13.68 3.19
C ALA A 160 21.37 14.90 2.84
N VAL A 161 21.85 15.02 1.60
CA VAL A 161 22.63 16.17 1.15
C VAL A 161 21.81 17.45 1.14
N ALA A 162 20.56 17.40 0.66
CA ALA A 162 19.66 18.56 0.72
C ALA A 162 19.46 19.04 2.17
N LYS A 163 19.31 18.10 3.11
CA LYS A 163 19.07 18.42 4.51
C LYS A 163 20.30 18.94 5.25
N ILE A 164 21.48 18.39 4.97
CA ILE A 164 22.74 18.77 5.61
C ILE A 164 23.25 20.11 5.06
N THR A 165 23.18 20.28 3.74
CA THR A 165 23.78 21.44 3.06
C THR A 165 22.82 22.62 2.97
N GLY A 166 21.51 22.37 3.02
CA GLY A 166 20.49 23.40 2.79
C GLY A 166 20.39 23.88 1.34
N ASP A 167 21.22 23.37 0.44
CA ASP A 167 21.27 23.73 -0.97
C ASP A 167 20.76 22.60 -1.87
N LEU A 168 19.66 22.88 -2.55
CA LEU A 168 19.01 21.96 -3.49
C LEU A 168 19.87 21.71 -4.74
N THR A 169 20.75 22.66 -5.10
CA THR A 169 21.65 22.55 -6.24
C THR A 169 22.71 21.48 -5.98
N THR A 170 23.37 21.56 -4.82
CA THR A 170 24.35 20.55 -4.38
C THR A 170 23.73 19.16 -4.24
N ALA A 171 22.49 19.07 -3.74
CA ALA A 171 21.74 17.82 -3.68
C ALA A 171 21.47 17.24 -5.07
N ALA A 172 21.04 18.07 -6.02
CA ALA A 172 20.79 17.66 -7.40
C ALA A 172 22.06 17.18 -8.10
N PHE A 173 23.18 17.89 -7.96
CA PHE A 173 24.47 17.45 -8.49
C PHE A 173 24.96 16.15 -7.86
N THR A 174 24.72 15.94 -6.57
CA THR A 174 25.05 14.66 -5.92
C THR A 174 24.20 13.52 -6.48
N GLY A 175 22.90 13.73 -6.64
CA GLY A 175 22.01 12.75 -7.27
C GLY A 175 22.43 12.40 -8.70
N VAL A 176 22.80 13.41 -9.50
CA VAL A 176 23.33 13.21 -10.86
C VAL A 176 24.64 12.42 -10.84
N SER A 177 25.56 12.77 -9.95
CA SER A 177 26.86 12.11 -9.82
C SER A 177 26.71 10.64 -9.42
N LEU A 178 25.85 10.34 -8.44
CA LEU A 178 25.55 8.98 -8.01
C LEU A 178 24.85 8.18 -9.11
N GLY A 179 23.90 8.80 -9.82
CA GLY A 179 23.24 8.18 -10.98
C GLY A 179 24.21 7.83 -12.09
N LEU A 180 25.12 8.73 -12.44
CA LEU A 180 26.16 8.49 -13.44
C LEU A 180 27.16 7.42 -12.98
N ALA A 181 27.57 7.45 -11.72
CA ALA A 181 28.41 6.42 -11.12
C ALA A 181 27.73 5.04 -11.20
N LEU A 182 26.41 4.98 -10.96
CA LEU A 182 25.64 3.75 -11.11
C LEU A 182 25.64 3.24 -12.56
N VAL A 183 25.56 4.13 -13.56
CA VAL A 183 25.67 3.75 -14.98
C VAL A 183 27.03 3.12 -15.28
N VAL A 184 28.10 3.67 -14.72
CA VAL A 184 29.45 3.12 -14.86
C VAL A 184 29.57 1.77 -14.15
N VAL A 185 29.12 1.68 -12.90
CA VAL A 185 29.15 0.45 -12.09
C VAL A 185 28.35 -0.67 -12.73
N GLN A 186 27.21 -0.37 -13.36
CA GLN A 186 26.40 -1.35 -14.08
C GLN A 186 27.20 -2.13 -15.12
N ARG A 187 28.19 -1.51 -15.77
CA ARG A 187 29.03 -2.18 -16.77
C ARG A 187 29.87 -3.32 -16.17
N PHE A 188 30.15 -3.26 -14.87
CA PHE A 188 30.98 -4.22 -14.15
C PHE A 188 30.17 -5.21 -13.32
N VAL A 189 28.88 -4.98 -13.15
CA VAL A 189 28.00 -5.78 -12.29
C VAL A 189 27.02 -6.58 -13.16
N LYS A 190 26.99 -7.90 -12.96
CA LYS A 190 26.08 -8.82 -13.69
C LYS A 190 24.60 -8.64 -13.32
N VAL A 191 24.35 -8.02 -12.17
CA VAL A 191 23.02 -7.76 -11.64
C VAL A 191 22.49 -6.44 -12.23
N ASP A 192 21.21 -6.41 -12.59
CA ASP A 192 20.55 -5.22 -13.13
C ASP A 192 20.30 -4.21 -11.99
N LEU A 193 21.13 -3.16 -11.93
CA LEU A 193 21.02 -2.02 -11.00
C LEU A 193 20.26 -0.86 -11.65
N LEU A 194 20.40 -0.67 -12.96
CA LEU A 194 19.79 0.44 -13.72
C LEU A 194 18.36 0.20 -14.18
N GLY A 195 17.92 -1.05 -14.24
CA GLY A 195 16.65 -1.44 -14.86
C GLY A 195 15.38 -1.03 -14.11
N GLY A 196 15.50 -0.30 -13.00
CA GLY A 196 14.45 0.45 -12.35
C GLY A 196 14.25 1.84 -12.98
N PHE A 197 14.04 2.85 -12.15
CA PHE A 197 13.89 4.24 -12.60
C PHE A 197 15.17 5.07 -12.52
N ALA A 198 16.27 4.54 -11.96
CA ALA A 198 17.55 5.23 -11.77
C ALA A 198 17.97 6.11 -12.95
N VAL A 199 18.05 5.56 -14.17
CA VAL A 199 18.54 6.29 -15.36
C VAL A 199 17.61 7.44 -15.70
N PHE A 200 16.30 7.18 -15.72
CA PHE A 200 15.31 8.22 -16.03
C PHE A 200 15.29 9.30 -14.96
N GLY A 201 15.32 8.92 -13.67
CA GLY A 201 15.43 9.84 -12.55
C GLY A 201 16.70 10.68 -12.61
N THR A 202 17.84 10.08 -12.96
CA THR A 202 19.12 10.78 -13.13
C THR A 202 19.05 11.82 -14.25
N ILE A 203 18.46 11.45 -15.41
CA ILE A 203 18.26 12.39 -16.52
C ILE A 203 17.34 13.53 -16.09
N MET A 204 16.24 13.24 -15.39
CA MET A 204 15.32 14.26 -14.89
C MET A 204 15.97 15.18 -13.86
N LEU A 205 16.80 14.64 -12.95
CA LEU A 205 17.59 15.44 -12.01
C LEU A 205 18.60 16.33 -12.73
N LEU A 206 19.22 15.84 -13.80
CA LEU A 206 20.15 16.61 -14.61
C LEU A 206 19.44 17.76 -15.33
N ILE A 207 18.29 17.48 -15.95
CA ILE A 207 17.44 18.52 -16.56
C ILE A 207 17.00 19.53 -15.49
N SER A 208 16.65 19.07 -14.29
CA SER A 208 16.23 19.90 -13.15
C SER A 208 17.35 20.83 -12.68
N ALA A 209 18.57 20.29 -12.57
CA ALA A 209 19.76 21.05 -12.18
C ALA A 209 20.12 22.08 -13.26
N LEU A 210 20.14 21.68 -14.53
CA LEU A 210 20.38 22.61 -15.66
C LEU A 210 19.34 23.72 -15.69
N PHE A 211 18.07 23.40 -15.46
CA PHE A 211 17.00 24.38 -15.39
C PHE A 211 17.22 25.38 -14.24
N SER A 212 17.63 24.89 -13.07
CA SER A 212 17.92 25.73 -11.89
C SER A 212 19.13 26.66 -12.08
N ILE A 213 20.09 26.26 -12.92
CA ILE A 213 21.28 27.08 -13.24
C ILE A 213 20.96 28.08 -14.35
N ALA A 214 20.25 27.64 -15.39
CA ALA A 214 19.95 28.44 -16.56
C ALA A 214 18.91 29.53 -16.28
N PHE A 215 18.00 29.29 -15.33
CA PHE A 215 16.88 30.18 -15.05
C PHE A 215 16.87 30.59 -13.58
N GLN A 216 17.30 31.83 -13.32
CA GLN A 216 17.22 32.45 -11.99
C GLN A 216 15.94 33.27 -11.77
N SER A 217 15.03 33.30 -12.75
CA SER A 217 13.75 34.01 -12.63
C SER A 217 12.77 33.20 -11.79
N GLU A 218 12.17 33.86 -10.79
CA GLU A 218 11.12 33.29 -9.91
C GLU A 218 9.97 32.65 -10.71
N TYR A 219 9.49 33.31 -11.76
CA TYR A 219 8.43 32.78 -12.61
C TYR A 219 8.82 31.49 -13.34
N LEU A 220 10.07 31.39 -13.80
CA LEU A 220 10.56 30.18 -14.45
C LEU A 220 10.74 29.04 -13.44
N VAL A 221 11.16 29.35 -12.21
CA VAL A 221 11.19 28.39 -11.10
C VAL A 221 9.79 27.83 -10.82
N GLN A 222 8.76 28.67 -10.81
CA GLN A 222 7.36 28.24 -10.64
C GLN A 222 6.87 27.34 -11.79
N LEU A 223 7.36 27.57 -13.02
CA LEU A 223 7.04 26.76 -14.20
C LEU A 223 7.85 25.45 -14.32
N LYS A 224 8.82 25.21 -13.45
CA LYS A 224 9.64 23.99 -13.46
C LYS A 224 8.78 22.72 -13.47
N GLY A 225 7.72 22.68 -12.65
CA GLY A 225 6.77 21.57 -12.59
C GLY A 225 6.06 21.32 -13.92
N THR A 226 5.71 22.39 -14.65
CA THR A 226 5.13 22.33 -15.99
C THR A 226 6.09 21.71 -16.99
N PHE A 227 7.33 22.21 -17.07
CA PHE A 227 8.33 21.68 -18.02
C PHE A 227 8.63 20.21 -17.75
N MET A 228 8.81 19.83 -16.48
CA MET A 228 9.05 18.44 -16.08
C MET A 228 7.87 17.54 -16.44
N GLY A 229 6.64 17.99 -16.19
CA GLY A 229 5.43 17.27 -16.56
C GLY A 229 5.31 17.05 -18.06
N LEU A 230 5.62 18.07 -18.88
CA LEU A 230 5.61 17.97 -20.34
C LEU A 230 6.68 17.01 -20.87
N ILE A 231 7.93 17.11 -20.40
CA ILE A 231 9.02 16.22 -20.83
C ILE A 231 8.68 14.76 -20.46
N SER A 232 8.20 14.53 -19.23
CA SER A 232 7.76 13.21 -18.77
C SER A 232 6.62 12.68 -19.64
N ALA A 233 5.58 13.50 -19.88
CA ALA A 233 4.45 13.13 -20.73
C ALA A 233 4.90 12.75 -22.14
N SER A 234 5.79 13.53 -22.76
CA SER A 234 6.32 13.24 -24.09
C SER A 234 7.07 11.91 -24.12
N ALA A 235 7.96 11.65 -23.16
CA ALA A 235 8.69 10.39 -23.08
C ALA A 235 7.75 9.18 -22.91
N LEU A 236 6.73 9.32 -22.05
CA LEU A 236 5.72 8.29 -21.80
C LEU A 236 4.81 8.07 -23.02
N ILE A 237 4.40 9.13 -23.73
CA ILE A 237 3.62 9.01 -24.98
C ILE A 237 4.45 8.27 -26.03
N ILE A 238 5.72 8.63 -26.19
CA ILE A 238 6.60 7.98 -27.16
C ILE A 238 6.69 6.48 -26.85
N ASP A 239 6.92 6.12 -25.59
CA ASP A 239 6.98 4.71 -25.19
C ASP A 239 5.62 4.01 -25.35
N GLY A 240 4.52 4.63 -24.91
CA GLY A 240 3.17 4.06 -24.98
C GLY A 240 2.66 3.87 -26.41
N VAL A 241 2.94 4.80 -27.31
CA VAL A 241 2.48 4.78 -28.71
C VAL A 241 3.39 3.90 -29.57
N PHE A 242 4.70 4.13 -29.54
CA PHE A 242 5.63 3.48 -30.47
C PHE A 242 6.20 2.16 -29.94
N ASN A 243 6.46 2.08 -28.62
CA ASN A 243 7.04 0.91 -27.98
C ASN A 243 6.03 0.10 -27.15
N LYS A 244 4.73 0.42 -27.26
CA LYS A 244 3.62 -0.25 -26.55
C LYS A 244 3.81 -0.30 -25.02
N GLY A 245 4.55 0.66 -24.45
CA GLY A 245 4.89 0.72 -23.03
C GLY A 245 6.02 -0.22 -22.61
N GLY A 246 6.77 -0.80 -23.55
CA GLY A 246 7.78 -1.82 -23.28
C GLY A 246 8.97 -1.33 -22.45
N TYR A 247 9.21 -0.02 -22.37
CA TYR A 247 10.28 0.54 -21.54
C TYR A 247 9.76 0.92 -20.16
N PHE A 248 8.85 1.88 -20.06
CA PHE A 248 8.38 2.39 -18.76
C PHE A 248 7.40 1.43 -18.10
N GLY A 249 6.51 0.80 -18.86
CA GLY A 249 5.52 -0.16 -18.34
C GLY A 249 6.17 -1.38 -17.72
N ALA A 250 7.13 -1.99 -18.42
CA ALA A 250 7.90 -3.13 -17.92
C ALA A 250 8.71 -2.80 -16.65
N ARG A 251 9.12 -1.53 -16.48
CA ARG A 251 9.83 -1.06 -15.28
C ARG A 251 8.89 -0.77 -14.13
N PHE A 252 7.76 -0.12 -14.38
CA PHE A 252 6.72 0.11 -13.38
C PHE A 252 6.16 -1.20 -12.83
N GLU A 253 5.97 -2.21 -13.68
CA GLU A 253 5.50 -3.53 -13.26
C GLU A 253 6.40 -4.17 -12.19
N ARG A 254 7.70 -3.83 -12.16
CA ARG A 254 8.64 -4.32 -11.12
C ARG A 254 8.27 -3.83 -9.70
N TYR A 255 7.53 -2.73 -9.59
CA TYR A 255 7.11 -2.12 -8.33
C TYR A 255 5.64 -2.36 -8.00
N LEU A 256 4.86 -2.91 -8.94
CA LEU A 256 3.44 -3.15 -8.78
C LEU A 256 3.18 -4.60 -8.35
N ASN A 257 2.13 -4.79 -7.55
CA ASN A 257 1.67 -6.09 -7.08
C ASN A 257 0.71 -6.79 -8.07
N SER A 258 0.43 -6.17 -9.22
CA SER A 258 -0.54 -6.65 -10.19
C SER A 258 0.03 -6.55 -11.61
N PRO A 259 -0.24 -7.53 -12.49
CA PRO A 259 0.11 -7.42 -13.90
C PRO A 259 -0.62 -6.23 -14.52
N ILE A 260 0.08 -5.48 -15.36
CA ILE A 260 -0.45 -4.28 -16.00
C ILE A 260 -0.35 -4.37 -17.51
N GLN A 261 -1.35 -3.87 -18.21
CA GLN A 261 -1.27 -3.66 -19.65
C GLN A 261 -0.36 -2.45 -19.93
N HIS A 262 0.91 -2.70 -20.24
CA HIS A 262 1.98 -1.70 -20.35
C HIS A 262 1.57 -0.47 -21.17
N LYS A 263 1.01 -0.66 -22.36
CA LYS A 263 0.57 0.42 -23.25
C LYS A 263 -0.38 1.40 -22.56
N TYR A 264 -1.48 0.91 -22.00
CA TYR A 264 -2.51 1.76 -21.42
C TYR A 264 -2.08 2.36 -20.09
N PHE A 265 -1.28 1.61 -19.32
CA PHE A 265 -0.72 2.10 -18.07
C PHE A 265 0.23 3.28 -18.32
N VAL A 266 1.17 3.15 -19.26
CA VAL A 266 2.11 4.21 -19.62
C VAL A 266 1.41 5.43 -20.22
N LEU A 267 0.40 5.23 -21.08
CA LEU A 267 -0.41 6.33 -21.60
C LEU A 267 -1.22 7.03 -20.49
N GLY A 268 -1.70 6.26 -19.50
CA GLY A 268 -2.33 6.82 -18.30
C GLY A 268 -1.35 7.69 -17.49
N LEU A 269 -0.11 7.24 -17.30
CA LEU A 269 0.92 8.05 -16.65
C LEU A 269 1.27 9.31 -17.44
N ALA A 270 1.28 9.22 -18.77
CA ALA A 270 1.46 10.40 -19.61
C ALA A 270 0.33 11.41 -19.42
N PHE A 271 -0.92 10.93 -19.37
CA PHE A 271 -2.08 11.78 -19.13
C PHE A 271 -2.01 12.46 -17.75
N ILE A 272 -1.64 11.72 -16.70
CA ILE A 272 -1.41 12.30 -15.36
C ILE A 272 -0.32 13.38 -15.43
N SER A 273 0.78 13.13 -16.15
CA SER A 273 1.88 14.09 -16.31
C SER A 273 1.44 15.36 -17.05
N LEU A 274 0.56 15.25 -18.06
CA LEU A 274 -0.03 16.40 -18.75
C LEU A 274 -0.97 17.18 -17.84
N CYS A 275 -1.85 16.50 -17.09
CA CYS A 275 -2.72 17.16 -16.10
C CYS A 275 -1.88 17.92 -15.06
N LYS A 276 -0.83 17.28 -14.54
CA LYS A 276 0.13 17.90 -13.62
C LYS A 276 0.77 19.15 -14.24
N ALA A 277 1.21 19.07 -15.49
CA ALA A 277 1.83 20.20 -16.18
C ALA A 277 0.85 21.38 -16.35
N GLY A 278 -0.39 21.08 -16.77
CA GLY A 278 -1.45 22.08 -16.95
C GLY A 278 -1.86 22.73 -15.63
N LEU A 279 -1.98 21.95 -14.56
CA LEU A 279 -2.26 22.49 -13.22
C LEU A 279 -1.12 23.37 -12.71
N ASN A 280 0.13 22.93 -12.82
CA ASN A 280 1.29 23.75 -12.46
C ASN A 280 1.32 25.08 -13.21
N TYR A 281 1.03 25.05 -14.52
CA TYR A 281 0.99 26.25 -15.34
C TYR A 281 -0.13 27.19 -14.90
N SER A 282 -1.32 26.64 -14.64
CA SER A 282 -2.48 27.39 -14.15
C SER A 282 -2.21 28.04 -12.79
N VAL A 283 -1.58 27.31 -11.86
CA VAL A 283 -1.24 27.80 -10.52
C VAL A 283 -0.19 28.91 -10.63
N ALA A 284 0.89 28.68 -11.38
CA ALA A 284 1.96 29.66 -11.56
C ALA A 284 1.50 30.94 -12.30
N SER A 285 0.45 30.86 -13.13
CA SER A 285 -0.04 32.03 -13.88
C SER A 285 -1.13 32.82 -13.17
N GLN A 286 -1.90 32.20 -12.28
CA GLN A 286 -3.12 32.81 -11.72
C GLN A 286 -3.05 33.05 -10.20
N LEU A 287 -2.18 32.35 -9.48
CA LEU A 287 -2.07 32.46 -8.03
C LEU A 287 -0.88 33.32 -7.61
N THR A 288 -0.92 33.80 -6.37
CA THR A 288 0.22 34.48 -5.75
C THR A 288 1.30 33.47 -5.38
N GLU A 289 2.50 33.95 -5.08
CA GLU A 289 3.64 33.10 -4.69
C GLU A 289 3.34 32.25 -3.44
N ASP A 290 2.74 32.83 -2.40
CA ASP A 290 2.37 32.11 -1.18
C ASP A 290 1.38 30.96 -1.45
N GLN A 291 0.44 31.19 -2.38
CA GLN A 291 -0.54 30.20 -2.79
C GLN A 291 0.11 29.11 -3.66
N TRP A 292 1.02 29.49 -4.55
CA TRP A 292 1.82 28.54 -5.32
C TRP A 292 2.67 27.66 -4.40
N LEU A 293 3.34 28.24 -3.39
CA LEU A 293 4.16 27.50 -2.44
C LEU A 293 3.31 26.50 -1.64
N THR A 294 2.11 26.91 -1.24
CA THR A 294 1.13 26.03 -0.57
C THR A 294 0.71 24.89 -1.47
N TYR A 295 0.43 25.17 -2.75
CA TYR A 295 0.06 24.17 -3.74
C TYR A 295 1.19 23.15 -3.96
N ASP A 296 2.41 23.63 -4.25
CA ASP A 296 3.59 22.81 -4.53
C ASP A 296 3.93 21.91 -3.33
N THR A 297 3.85 22.47 -2.12
CA THR A 297 4.21 21.75 -0.89
C THR A 297 3.16 20.71 -0.49
N PHE A 298 1.87 21.07 -0.51
CA PHE A 298 0.83 20.28 0.17
C PHE A 298 -0.23 19.67 -0.75
N ILE A 299 -0.45 20.22 -1.94
CA ILE A 299 -1.57 19.81 -2.81
C ILE A 299 -1.09 18.94 -3.96
N GLU A 300 0.04 19.30 -4.57
CA GLU A 300 0.55 18.67 -5.78
C GLU A 300 0.77 17.15 -5.59
N THR A 301 1.49 16.78 -4.53
CA THR A 301 1.83 15.38 -4.25
C THR A 301 0.61 14.51 -3.93
N PRO A 302 -0.31 14.90 -3.01
CA PRO A 302 -1.54 14.14 -2.78
C PRO A 302 -2.42 14.00 -4.03
N LEU A 303 -2.51 15.04 -4.85
CA LEU A 303 -3.29 15.00 -6.08
C LEU A 303 -2.70 14.00 -7.09
N TYR A 304 -1.37 14.03 -7.27
CA TYR A 304 -0.67 13.04 -8.09
C TYR A 304 -0.93 11.61 -7.60
N LEU A 305 -0.79 11.37 -6.29
CA LEU A 305 -1.02 10.05 -5.69
C LEU A 305 -2.46 9.58 -5.94
N LEU A 306 -3.45 10.46 -5.76
CA LEU A 306 -4.85 10.14 -6.03
C LEU A 306 -5.06 9.68 -7.48
N MET A 307 -4.57 10.47 -8.45
CA MET A 307 -4.69 10.12 -9.88
C MET A 307 -3.96 8.82 -10.21
N PHE A 308 -2.78 8.61 -9.62
CA PHE A 308 -1.98 7.40 -9.80
C PHE A 308 -2.68 6.16 -9.23
N PHE A 309 -3.28 6.23 -8.04
CA PHE A 309 -4.04 5.12 -7.47
C PHE A 309 -5.31 4.80 -8.28
N ILE A 310 -6.00 5.82 -8.81
CA ILE A 310 -7.13 5.62 -9.74
C ILE A 310 -6.66 4.86 -10.99
N LEU A 311 -5.49 5.23 -11.54
CA LEU A 311 -4.91 4.55 -12.68
C LEU A 311 -4.56 3.09 -12.37
N ILE A 312 -3.90 2.80 -11.24
CA ILE A 312 -3.59 1.42 -10.82
C ILE A 312 -4.87 0.61 -10.66
N TRP A 313 -5.86 1.16 -9.96
CA TRP A 313 -7.14 0.48 -9.73
C TRP A 313 -7.85 0.15 -11.05
N ARG A 314 -7.77 1.04 -12.03
CA ARG A 314 -8.32 0.80 -13.37
C ARG A 314 -7.49 -0.20 -14.18
N ALA A 315 -6.16 -0.14 -14.09
CA ALA A 315 -5.27 -1.04 -14.80
C ALA A 315 -5.37 -2.49 -14.32
N GLY A 316 -5.68 -2.72 -13.04
CA GLY A 316 -5.86 -4.06 -12.48
C GLY A 316 -7.23 -4.71 -12.74
N LYS A 317 -8.16 -4.04 -13.42
CA LYS A 317 -9.52 -4.56 -13.74
C LYS A 317 -9.63 -5.18 -15.13
N ASN A 318 -8.57 -5.16 -15.93
CA ASN A 318 -8.53 -5.67 -17.29
C ASN A 318 -7.84 -7.03 -17.39
#